data_AF-A0A6N6WQG4-F1
#
_entry.id   AF-A0A6N6WQG4-F1
#
_cell.length_a   1.000
_cell.length_b   1.000
_cell.length_c   1.000
_cell.angle_alpha   90.00
_cell.angle_beta   90.00
_cell.angle_gamma   90.00
#
_symmetry.space_group_name_H-M   'P 1'
#
loop_
_entity.id
_entity.type
_entity.pdbx_description
1 polymer ?
#
loop_
_entity_poly.entity_id
_entity_poly.type
_entity_poly.pdbx_seq_one_letter_code
_entity_poly.pdbx_strand_id
1 'polypeptide(L)'
;MIKNRLVVVLNGKINGNACIVVPLSTTRDHDKLNRGMHVEIASNVINDLQFFDQQIRWAKADLVQQVSRNRLNRARTYRGYLNQCLPHELVADIQRAVIKSINAISLIN
;
A
#
# COMPACT_ATOMS: atom_id res chain seq x y z
N MET A 1 13.90 12.90 9.56
CA MET A 1 14.30 11.56 9.06
C MET A 1 13.23 11.02 8.13
N ILE A 2 13.54 10.80 6.85
CA ILE A 2 12.60 10.17 5.90
C ILE A 2 12.65 8.66 6.14
N LYS A 3 11.58 8.08 6.70
CA LYS A 3 11.48 6.62 6.90
C LYS A 3 11.22 5.94 5.56
N ASN A 4 12.09 5.01 5.17
CA ASN A 4 11.83 4.09 4.06
C ASN A 4 10.76 3.09 4.49
N ARG A 5 9.64 3.07 3.76
CA ARG A 5 8.51 2.17 4.03
C ARG A 5 8.12 1.50 2.73
N LEU A 6 7.66 0.25 2.81
CA LEU A 6 6.95 -0.37 1.71
C LEU A 6 5.63 0.38 1.47
N VAL A 7 5.27 0.51 0.20
CA VAL A 7 4.05 1.17 -0.23
C VAL A 7 3.39 0.34 -1.33
N VAL A 8 2.06 0.39 -1.39
CA VAL A 8 1.30 -0.08 -2.53
C VAL A 8 1.11 1.09 -3.47
N VAL A 9 1.49 0.93 -4.74
CA VAL A 9 1.25 1.94 -5.77
C VAL A 9 -0.14 1.70 -6.36
N LEU A 10 -1.09 2.61 -6.09
CA LEU A 10 -2.44 2.52 -6.65
C LEU A 10 -2.52 3.13 -8.05
N ASN A 11 -1.79 4.21 -8.28
CA ASN A 11 -1.65 4.80 -9.61
C ASN A 11 -0.20 5.23 -9.83
N GLY A 12 0.46 4.60 -10.79
CA GLY A 12 1.88 4.85 -11.08
C GLY A 12 2.15 6.06 -11.97
N LYS A 13 1.14 6.68 -12.59
CA LYS A 13 1.32 7.75 -13.58
C LYS A 13 0.13 8.71 -13.60
N ILE A 14 -0.01 9.50 -12.54
CA ILE A 14 -1.05 10.54 -12.48
C ILE A 14 -0.72 11.75 -13.34
N ASN A 15 0.52 12.26 -13.26
CA ASN A 15 0.92 13.46 -14.00
C ASN A 15 2.39 13.39 -14.42
N GLY A 16 2.76 12.35 -15.16
CA GLY A 16 4.12 12.13 -15.70
C GLY A 16 5.20 11.75 -14.68
N ASN A 17 5.23 12.41 -13.51
CA ASN A 17 6.23 12.24 -12.46
C ASN A 17 5.64 12.04 -11.04
N ALA A 18 4.33 11.83 -10.93
CA ALA A 18 3.66 11.61 -9.66
C ALA A 18 2.88 10.30 -9.63
N CYS A 19 2.85 9.69 -8.45
CA CYS A 19 2.18 8.43 -8.16
C CYS A 19 1.28 8.58 -6.93
N ILE A 20 0.16 7.88 -6.88
CA ILE A 20 -0.63 7.68 -5.64
C ILE A 20 -0.21 6.38 -5.00
N VAL A 21 0.09 6.46 -3.71
CA VAL A 21 0.54 5.33 -2.92
C VAL A 21 -0.18 5.23 -1.59
N VAL A 22 -0.26 4.01 -1.07
CA VAL A 22 -0.74 3.70 0.28
C VAL A 22 0.41 3.07 1.07
N PRO A 23 0.81 3.63 2.22
CA PRO A 23 1.91 3.08 3.00
C PRO A 23 1.51 1.79 3.73
N LEU A 24 2.47 0.88 3.86
CA LEU A 24 2.33 -0.35 4.64
C LEU A 24 2.91 -0.19 6.04
N SER A 25 2.20 -0.74 7.02
CA SER A 25 2.59 -0.81 8.42
C SER A 25 2.75 -2.26 8.87
N THR A 26 3.66 -2.50 9.82
CA THR A 26 3.77 -3.77 10.57
C THR A 26 3.09 -3.69 11.93
N THR A 27 2.47 -2.55 12.26
CA THR A 27 1.65 -2.37 13.46
C THR A 27 0.18 -2.39 13.08
N ARG A 28 -0.58 -3.29 13.72
CA ARG A 28 -2.03 -3.39 13.62
C ARG A 28 -2.68 -2.24 14.40
N ASP A 29 -3.65 -1.61 13.77
CA ASP A 29 -4.53 -0.62 14.41
C ASP A 29 -5.95 -1.19 14.34
N HIS A 30 -6.47 -1.62 15.50
CA HIS A 30 -7.74 -2.31 15.59
C HIS A 30 -8.91 -1.41 15.18
N ASP A 31 -8.89 -0.14 15.59
CA ASP A 31 -9.99 0.79 15.30
C ASP A 31 -10.08 1.09 13.81
N LYS A 32 -8.93 1.36 13.18
CA LYS A 32 -8.87 1.63 11.74
C LYS A 32 -9.18 0.40 10.90
N LEU A 33 -8.80 -0.79 11.36
CA LEU A 33 -9.16 -2.06 10.72
C LEU A 33 -10.67 -2.32 10.82
N ASN A 34 -11.26 -2.19 12.02
CA ASN A 34 -12.69 -2.39 12.24
C ASN A 34 -13.55 -1.40 11.45
N ARG A 35 -13.06 -0.17 11.27
CA ARG A 35 -13.71 0.83 10.42
C ARG A 35 -13.47 0.60 8.92
N GLY A 36 -12.69 -0.40 8.52
CA GLY A 36 -12.40 -0.71 7.10
C GLY A 36 -11.53 0.34 6.40
N MET A 37 -10.72 1.08 7.16
CA MET A 37 -9.74 2.04 6.62
C MET A 37 -8.34 1.43 6.48
N HIS A 38 -8.06 0.36 7.24
CA HIS A 38 -6.86 -0.44 7.04
C HIS A 38 -7.23 -1.77 6.38
N VAL A 39 -6.41 -2.23 5.45
CA VAL A 39 -6.57 -3.52 4.78
C VAL A 39 -5.42 -4.42 5.17
N GLU A 40 -5.73 -5.63 5.63
CA GLU A 40 -4.73 -6.64 5.95
C GLU A 40 -4.16 -7.28 4.69
N ILE A 41 -2.85 -7.45 4.66
CA ILE A 41 -2.09 -8.15 3.65
C ILE A 41 -1.42 -9.32 4.34
N ALA A 42 -1.83 -10.54 3.97
CA ALA A 42 -1.25 -11.76 4.51
C ALA A 42 0.25 -11.84 4.23
N SER A 43 1.00 -12.47 5.13
CA SER A 43 2.46 -12.49 5.07
C SER A 43 2.99 -13.08 3.76
N ASN A 44 2.36 -14.15 3.26
CA ASN A 44 2.73 -14.80 2.00
C ASN A 44 2.41 -14.01 0.73
N VAL A 45 1.71 -12.88 0.84
CA VAL A 45 1.40 -12.07 -0.34
C VAL A 45 2.65 -11.34 -0.81
N ILE A 46 3.48 -10.79 0.08
CA ILE A 46 4.68 -10.04 -0.31
C ILE A 46 5.89 -10.93 -0.08
N ASN A 47 6.62 -11.24 -1.15
CA ASN A 47 7.84 -12.04 -1.07
C ASN A 47 8.89 -11.41 -0.14
N ASP A 48 9.77 -12.24 0.43
CA ASP A 48 10.93 -11.76 1.17
C ASP A 48 11.79 -10.79 0.36
N LEU A 49 12.19 -9.71 1.02
CA LEU A 49 13.00 -8.63 0.45
C LEU A 49 14.27 -8.47 1.26
N GLN A 50 15.30 -7.92 0.62
CA GLN A 50 16.61 -7.72 1.24
C GLN A 50 16.58 -6.90 2.54
N PHE A 51 15.62 -5.97 2.66
CA PHE A 51 15.50 -5.04 3.79
C PHE A 51 14.17 -5.16 4.53
N PHE A 52 13.31 -6.08 4.12
CA PHE A 52 11.97 -6.21 4.69
C PHE A 52 11.58 -7.68 4.78
N ASP A 53 11.34 -8.14 6.01
CA ASP A 53 10.90 -9.50 6.26
C ASP A 53 9.45 -9.71 5.81
N GLN A 54 9.17 -10.94 5.39
CA GLN A 54 7.84 -11.46 5.13
C GLN A 54 7.04 -11.53 6.44
N GLN A 55 5.98 -10.73 6.53
CA GLN A 55 5.12 -10.63 7.71
C GLN A 55 3.77 -10.03 7.32
N ILE A 56 2.78 -10.16 8.19
CA ILE A 56 1.48 -9.50 7.99
C ILE A 56 1.70 -7.99 7.94
N ARG A 57 1.07 -7.33 6.97
CA ARG A 57 1.14 -5.88 6.82
C ARG A 57 -0.25 -5.29 6.70
N TRP A 58 -0.38 -4.04 7.13
CA TRP A 58 -1.62 -3.29 7.00
C TRP A 58 -1.41 -2.12 6.06
N ALA A 59 -2.18 -2.08 4.97
CA ALA A 59 -2.25 -0.94 4.08
C ALA A 59 -3.08 0.16 4.74
N LYS A 60 -2.44 1.30 5.04
CA LYS A 60 -3.08 2.42 5.74
C LYS A 60 -3.78 3.35 4.76
N ALA A 61 -4.99 3.01 4.35
CA ALA A 61 -5.69 3.72 3.28
C ALA A 61 -6.04 5.18 3.64
N ASP A 62 -6.18 5.49 4.93
CA ASP A 62 -6.36 6.85 5.44
C ASP A 62 -5.10 7.73 5.30
N LEU A 63 -3.94 7.11 5.08
CA LEU A 63 -2.67 7.79 4.82
C LEU A 63 -2.27 7.73 3.34
N VAL A 64 -3.24 7.62 2.44
CA VAL A 64 -3.02 7.72 0.99
C VAL A 64 -2.34 9.06 0.66
N GLN A 65 -1.32 9.00 -0.20
CA GLN A 65 -0.53 10.18 -0.55
C GLN A 65 -0.16 10.19 -2.03
N GLN A 66 -0.13 11.38 -2.61
CA GLN A 66 0.59 11.63 -3.84
C GLN A 66 2.08 11.85 -3.54
N VAL A 67 2.94 11.15 -4.26
CA VAL A 67 4.39 11.22 -4.10
C VAL A 67 5.06 11.38 -5.48
N SER A 68 6.20 12.05 -5.54
CA SER A 68 7.01 12.04 -6.76
C SER A 68 7.54 10.64 -7.03
N ARG A 69 7.62 10.25 -8.30
CA ARG A 69 8.21 8.99 -8.73
C ARG A 69 9.67 8.85 -8.27
N ASN A 70 10.39 9.96 -8.15
CA ASN A 70 11.77 10.00 -7.66
C ASN A 70 11.90 9.57 -6.18
N ARG A 71 10.80 9.57 -5.42
CA ARG A 71 10.78 9.05 -4.04
C ARG A 71 10.54 7.54 -3.97
N LEU A 72 10.15 6.91 -5.08
CA LEU A 72 9.90 5.48 -5.13
C LEU A 72 11.16 4.74 -5.53
N ASN A 73 11.64 3.90 -4.63
CA ASN A 73 12.69 2.94 -4.91
C ASN A 73 12.05 1.58 -5.12
N ARG A 74 12.46 0.88 -6.20
CA ARG A 74 12.06 -0.52 -6.39
C ARG A 74 12.64 -1.37 -5.27
N ALA A 75 11.77 -2.08 -4.55
CA ALA A 75 12.19 -3.02 -3.54
C ALA A 75 13.11 -4.09 -4.16
N ARG A 76 14.13 -4.52 -3.41
CA ARG A 76 15.11 -5.51 -3.86
C ARG A 76 14.82 -6.87 -3.26
N THR A 77 14.79 -7.88 -4.10
CA THR A 77 14.88 -9.29 -3.69
C THR A 77 16.36 -9.68 -3.64
N TYR A 78 16.68 -10.86 -3.11
CA TYR A 78 18.06 -11.37 -3.12
C TYR A 78 18.67 -11.53 -4.53
N ARG A 79 17.83 -11.65 -5.57
CA ARG A 79 18.26 -11.89 -6.96
C ARG A 79 17.99 -10.70 -7.90
N GLY A 80 17.55 -9.54 -7.40
CA GLY A 80 17.27 -8.38 -8.23
C GLY A 80 16.20 -7.44 -7.67
N TYR A 81 15.30 -6.96 -8.51
CA TYR A 81 14.18 -6.13 -8.10
C TYR A 81 12.89 -6.95 -7.95
N LEU A 82 12.07 -6.57 -6.98
CA LEU A 82 10.73 -7.09 -6.84
C LEU A 82 9.90 -6.63 -8.06
N ASN A 83 9.45 -7.59 -8.86
CA ASN A 83 8.50 -7.37 -9.94
C ASN A 83 7.19 -8.10 -9.63
N GLN A 84 6.56 -7.69 -8.53
CA GLN A 84 5.36 -8.33 -8.03
C GLN A 84 4.20 -7.33 -8.02
N CYS A 85 3.07 -7.74 -8.55
CA CYS A 85 1.80 -7.05 -8.40
C CYS A 85 1.00 -7.71 -7.28
N LEU A 86 0.25 -6.91 -6.52
CA LEU A 86 -0.73 -7.46 -5.58
C LEU A 86 -1.92 -8.08 -6.35
N PRO A 87 -2.59 -9.09 -5.78
CA PRO A 87 -3.82 -9.64 -6.36
C PRO A 87 -4.87 -8.55 -6.60
N HIS A 88 -5.64 -8.68 -7.67
CA HIS A 88 -6.65 -7.69 -8.06
C HIS A 88 -7.64 -7.38 -6.94
N GLU A 89 -8.20 -8.41 -6.31
CA GLU A 89 -9.16 -8.28 -5.19
C GLU A 89 -8.58 -7.46 -4.04
N LEU A 90 -7.33 -7.75 -3.67
CA LEU A 90 -6.65 -7.02 -2.60
C LEU A 90 -6.44 -5.54 -2.96
N VAL A 91 -6.11 -5.24 -4.21
CA VAL A 91 -5.99 -3.86 -4.68
C VAL A 91 -7.36 -3.15 -4.66
N ALA A 92 -8.42 -3.84 -5.08
CA ALA A 92 -9.78 -3.31 -5.03
C ALA A 92 -10.21 -3.00 -3.59
N ASP A 93 -9.89 -3.86 -2.62
CA ASP A 93 -10.17 -3.63 -1.21
C ASP A 93 -9.42 -2.41 -0.67
N ILE A 94 -8.14 -2.25 -1.04
CA ILE A 94 -7.37 -1.05 -0.68
C ILE A 94 -8.01 0.20 -1.28
N GLN A 95 -8.45 0.16 -2.55
CA GLN A 95 -9.11 1.29 -3.19
C GLN A 95 -10.46 1.64 -2.52
N ARG A 96 -11.28 0.65 -2.19
CA ARG A 96 -12.52 0.85 -1.43
C ARG A 96 -12.23 1.44 -0.04
N ALA A 97 -11.18 0.98 0.63
CA ALA A 97 -10.75 1.53 1.91
C ALA A 97 -10.28 2.99 1.79
N VAL A 98 -9.63 3.37 0.68
CA VAL A 98 -9.27 4.78 0.39
C VAL A 98 -10.54 5.62 0.24
N ILE A 99 -11.49 5.16 -0.58
CA ILE A 99 -12.78 5.85 -0.81
C ILE A 99 -13.55 6.00 0.52
N LYS A 100 -13.55 4.97 1.35
CA LYS A 100 -14.15 5.00 2.69
C LYS A 100 -13.43 6.00 3.61
N SER A 101 -12.10 6.06 3.55
CA SER A 101 -11.29 6.97 4.36
C SER A 101 -11.54 8.44 4.06
N ILE A 102 -11.93 8.77 2.83
CA ILE A 102 -12.33 10.13 2.43
C ILE A 102 -13.85 10.37 2.54
N ASN A 103 -14.58 9.47 3.22
CA ASN A 103 -16.02 9.53 3.41
C ASN A 103 -16.84 9.56 2.10
N ALA A 104 -16.36 8.89 1.05
CA ALA A 104 -16.98 8.87 -0.27
C ALA A 104 -17.60 7.50 -0.64
N ILE A 105 -17.77 6.61 0.35
CA ILE A 105 -18.24 5.23 0.11
C ILE A 105 -19.62 5.16 -0.54
N SER A 106 -20.47 6.15 -0.30
CA SER A 106 -21.80 6.25 -0.92
C SER A 106 -21.77 6.46 -2.44
N LEU A 107 -20.61 6.81 -3.03
CA LEU A 107 -20.46 7.03 -4.47
C LEU A 107 -20.23 5.75 -5.26
N ILE A 108 -19.95 4.64 -4.59
CA ILE A 108 -19.64 3.34 -5.22
C ILE A 108 -20.64 2.24 -4.82
N ASN A 109 -21.79 2.65 -4.28
CA ASN A 109 -22.94 1.81 -3.97
C ASN A 109 -24.06 2.03 -4.98
#